data_AF-A0A917SC33-F1
#
_entry.id   AF-A0A917SC33-F1
#
_cell.length_a   1.000
_cell.length_b   1.000
_cell.length_c   1.000
_cell.angle_alpha   90.00
_cell.angle_beta   90.00
_cell.angle_gamma   90.00
#
_symmetry.space_group_name_H-M   'P 1'
#
loop_
_entity.id
_entity.type
_entity.pdbx_description
1 polymer ?
#
loop_
_entity_poly.entity_id
_entity_poly.type
_entity_poly.pdbx_seq_one_letter_code
_entity_poly.pdbx_strand_id
1 'polypeptide(L)'
;MARYVMGDTTLSTLTRQTSTNSDDLGALVRQLAQAAEPIRQDFQGAGRTAFNTFEGHTDEIATGLNAALRSVLAGVGGQDSAFAQGVAQQYEQTSALMGSANFDAARFSGVTGA
;
A
#
# COMPACT_ATOMS: atom_id res chain seq x y z
N MET A 1 8.20 14.76 7.14
CA MET A 1 8.70 13.37 7.26
C MET A 1 7.85 12.49 8.19
N ALA A 2 7.30 12.97 9.32
CA ALA A 2 6.50 12.15 10.25
C ALA A 2 5.20 11.53 9.67
N ARG A 3 4.51 12.25 8.76
CA ARG A 3 3.30 11.77 8.06
C ARG A 3 3.53 10.48 7.25
N TYR A 4 4.71 10.32 6.65
CA TYR A 4 5.01 9.21 5.75
C TYR A 4 5.41 7.95 6.52
N VAL A 5 6.20 8.09 7.58
CA VAL A 5 6.54 6.98 8.50
C VAL A 5 5.28 6.44 9.20
N MET A 6 4.36 7.32 9.59
CA MET A 6 3.05 6.91 10.10
C MET A 6 2.22 6.16 9.05
N GLY A 7 2.29 6.54 7.77
CA GLY A 7 1.60 5.86 6.67
C GLY A 7 2.09 4.43 6.46
N ASP A 8 3.41 4.23 6.40
CA ASP A 8 4.05 2.91 6.29
C ASP A 8 3.70 1.99 7.47
N THR A 9 3.77 2.53 8.70
CA THR A 9 3.41 1.79 9.92
C THR A 9 1.93 1.39 9.94
N THR A 10 1.04 2.29 9.51
CA THR A 10 -0.40 2.04 9.46
C THR A 10 -0.73 0.98 8.42
N LEU A 11 -0.11 1.05 7.24
CA LEU A 11 -0.30 0.06 6.17
C LEU A 11 0.25 -1.32 6.56
N SER A 12 1.40 -1.39 7.23
CA SER A 12 1.94 -2.64 7.77
C SER A 12 1.00 -3.25 8.82
N THR A 13 0.41 -2.40 9.66
CA THR A 13 -0.58 -2.81 10.67
C THR A 13 -1.85 -3.35 10.03
N LEU A 14 -2.42 -2.63 9.06
CA LEU A 14 -3.59 -3.06 8.29
C LEU A 14 -3.31 -4.35 7.53
N THR A 15 -2.12 -4.49 6.92
CA THR A 15 -1.73 -5.72 6.21
C THR A 15 -1.67 -6.92 7.14
N ARG A 16 -1.07 -6.77 8.33
CA ARG A 16 -1.07 -7.82 9.36
C ARG A 16 -2.49 -8.19 9.78
N GLN A 17 -3.31 -7.19 10.10
CA GLN A 17 -4.70 -7.41 10.52
C GLN A 17 -5.50 -8.12 9.43
N THR A 18 -5.38 -7.71 8.17
CA THR A 18 -6.08 -8.36 7.05
C THR A 18 -5.60 -9.79 6.84
N SER A 19 -4.29 -10.06 6.94
CA SER A 19 -3.77 -11.43 6.84
C SER A 19 -4.33 -12.31 7.96
N THR A 20 -4.20 -11.87 9.22
CA THR A 20 -4.71 -12.61 10.39
C THR A 20 -6.21 -12.85 10.30
N ASN A 21 -6.99 -11.82 9.95
CA ASN A 21 -8.44 -11.97 9.79
C ASN A 21 -8.80 -12.92 8.64
N SER A 22 -7.99 -13.00 7.58
CA SER A 22 -8.21 -13.94 6.47
C SER A 22 -7.91 -15.38 6.90
N ASP A 23 -6.81 -15.59 7.63
CA ASP A 23 -6.45 -16.90 8.18
C ASP A 23 -7.52 -17.40 9.17
N ASP A 24 -8.01 -16.50 10.02
CA ASP A 24 -9.08 -16.77 10.99
C ASP A 24 -10.41 -17.09 10.30
N LEU A 25 -10.77 -16.35 9.23
CA LEU A 25 -11.96 -16.66 8.43
C LEU A 25 -11.86 -18.05 7.79
N GLY A 26 -10.72 -18.40 7.17
CA GLY A 26 -10.51 -19.72 6.60
C GLY A 26 -10.51 -20.84 7.65
N ALA A 27 -10.05 -20.56 8.88
CA ALA A 27 -10.13 -21.50 9.99
C ALA A 27 -11.57 -21.69 10.49
N LEU A 28 -12.33 -20.60 10.64
CA LEU A 28 -13.76 -20.64 11.00
C LEU A 28 -14.60 -21.36 9.95
N VAL A 29 -14.31 -21.16 8.66
CA VAL A 29 -14.94 -21.90 7.55
C VAL A 29 -14.64 -23.39 7.69
N ARG A 30 -13.37 -23.79 7.87
CA ARG A 30 -13.01 -25.21 8.07
C ARG A 30 -13.68 -25.82 9.31
N GLN A 31 -13.77 -25.08 10.41
CA GLN A 31 -14.50 -25.51 11.61
C GLN A 31 -15.99 -25.65 11.34
N LEU A 32 -16.60 -24.73 10.59
CA LEU A 32 -18.00 -24.81 10.16
C LEU A 32 -18.23 -26.03 9.26
N ALA A 33 -17.29 -26.35 8.35
CA ALA A 33 -17.35 -27.55 7.51
C ALA A 33 -17.34 -28.85 8.35
N GLN A 34 -16.47 -28.93 9.35
CA GLN A 34 -16.36 -30.07 10.26
C GLN A 34 -17.58 -30.17 11.20
N ALA A 35 -18.10 -29.03 11.67
CA ALA A 35 -19.32 -28.99 12.47
C ALA A 35 -20.57 -29.35 11.66
N ALA A 36 -20.55 -29.12 10.34
CA ALA A 36 -21.61 -29.52 9.43
C ALA A 36 -21.58 -31.02 9.07
N GLU A 37 -20.46 -31.73 9.31
CA GLU A 37 -20.28 -33.19 9.07
C GLU A 37 -21.36 -34.10 9.64
N PRO A 38 -21.77 -33.97 10.91
CA PRO A 38 -22.88 -34.75 11.46
C PRO A 38 -24.24 -34.42 10.85
N ILE A 39 -24.43 -33.20 10.34
CA ILE A 39 -25.69 -32.72 9.75
C ILE A 39 -25.79 -33.02 8.24
N ARG A 40 -24.68 -33.46 7.62
CA ARG A 40 -24.62 -33.87 6.20
C ARG A 40 -25.49 -35.08 5.86
N GLN A 41 -25.83 -35.92 6.83
CA GLN A 41 -26.81 -36.99 6.59
C GLN A 41 -28.21 -36.43 6.31
N ASP A 42 -28.54 -35.24 6.85
CA ASP A 42 -29.83 -34.59 6.67
C ASP A 42 -29.82 -33.52 5.55
N PHE A 43 -28.68 -32.88 5.29
CA PHE A 43 -28.50 -31.86 4.25
C PHE A 43 -27.85 -32.43 2.97
N GLN A 44 -28.61 -33.11 2.12
CA GLN A 44 -28.13 -33.60 0.82
C GLN A 44 -28.07 -32.47 -0.24
N GLY A 45 -26.93 -32.38 -0.95
CA GLY A 45 -26.78 -31.66 -2.23
C GLY A 45 -26.60 -30.13 -2.16
N ALA A 46 -27.64 -29.40 -1.73
CA ALA A 46 -27.67 -27.93 -1.83
C ALA A 46 -26.81 -27.23 -0.77
N GLY A 47 -26.82 -27.72 0.48
CA GLY A 47 -26.05 -27.14 1.58
C GLY A 47 -24.53 -27.26 1.39
N ARG A 48 -24.06 -28.41 0.86
CA ARG A 48 -22.63 -28.60 0.55
C ARG A 48 -22.17 -27.70 -0.60
N THR A 49 -23.03 -27.51 -1.61
CA THR A 49 -22.73 -26.61 -2.73
C THR A 49 -22.66 -25.16 -2.27
N ALA A 50 -23.64 -24.69 -1.49
CA ALA A 50 -23.65 -23.34 -0.93
C ALA A 50 -22.43 -23.08 -0.02
N PHE A 51 -22.02 -24.09 0.74
CA PHE A 51 -20.84 -24.00 1.60
C PHE A 51 -19.54 -23.90 0.79
N ASN A 52 -19.33 -24.78 -0.19
CA ASN A 52 -18.15 -24.71 -1.05
C ASN A 52 -18.08 -23.38 -1.83
N THR A 53 -19.24 -22.86 -2.25
CA THR A 53 -19.33 -21.54 -2.86
C THR A 53 -18.91 -20.45 -1.86
N PHE A 54 -19.40 -20.47 -0.63
CA PHE A 54 -19.03 -19.52 0.42
C PHE A 54 -17.53 -19.55 0.74
N GLU A 55 -16.94 -20.74 0.84
CA GLU A 55 -15.49 -20.93 1.02
C GLU A 55 -14.71 -20.32 -0.14
N GLY A 56 -15.10 -20.62 -1.39
CA GLY A 56 -14.47 -20.04 -2.58
C GLY A 56 -14.55 -18.51 -2.62
N HIS A 57 -15.70 -17.92 -2.29
CA HIS A 57 -15.84 -16.46 -2.21
C HIS A 57 -14.96 -15.86 -1.11
N THR A 58 -14.84 -16.55 0.04
CA THR A 58 -14.02 -16.08 1.16
C THR A 58 -12.54 -16.07 0.78
N ASP A 59 -12.05 -17.14 0.16
CA ASP A 59 -10.67 -17.24 -0.32
C ASP A 59 -10.37 -16.21 -1.42
N GLU A 60 -11.31 -15.98 -2.33
CA GLU A 60 -11.17 -14.98 -3.40
C GLU A 60 -11.12 -13.56 -2.83
N ILE A 61 -11.97 -13.23 -1.85
CA ILE A 61 -11.95 -11.93 -1.15
C ILE A 61 -10.63 -11.76 -0.40
N ALA A 62 -10.14 -12.78 0.32
CA ALA A 62 -8.87 -12.73 1.05
C ALA A 62 -7.68 -12.50 0.10
N THR A 63 -7.68 -13.19 -1.04
CA THR A 63 -6.65 -13.04 -2.08
C THR A 63 -6.71 -11.65 -2.70
N GLY A 64 -7.91 -11.15 -3.02
CA GLY A 64 -8.13 -9.82 -3.58
C GLY A 64 -7.71 -8.70 -2.62
N LEU A 65 -8.03 -8.83 -1.34
CA LEU A 65 -7.58 -7.90 -0.29
C LEU A 65 -6.05 -7.86 -0.18
N ASN A 66 -5.39 -9.02 -0.19
CA ASN A 66 -3.93 -9.09 -0.18
C ASN A 66 -3.30 -8.44 -1.44
N ALA A 67 -3.88 -8.68 -2.62
CA ALA A 67 -3.43 -8.07 -3.86
C ALA A 67 -3.59 -6.54 -3.85
N ALA A 68 -4.75 -6.05 -3.40
CA ALA A 68 -5.01 -4.62 -3.24
C ALA A 68 -4.02 -3.98 -2.26
N LEU A 69 -3.77 -4.61 -1.11
CA LEU A 69 -2.80 -4.14 -0.12
C LEU A 69 -1.37 -4.08 -0.70
N ARG A 70 -0.94 -5.11 -1.44
CA ARG A 70 0.34 -5.11 -2.14
C ARG A 70 0.44 -3.98 -3.16
N SER A 71 -0.62 -3.72 -3.91
CA SER A 71 -0.69 -2.62 -4.87
C SER A 71 -0.59 -1.25 -4.17
N VAL A 72 -1.24 -1.08 -3.03
CA VAL A 72 -1.17 0.16 -2.24
C VAL A 72 0.24 0.36 -1.68
N LEU A 73 0.86 -0.69 -1.11
CA LEU A 73 2.23 -0.63 -0.62
C LEU A 73 3.22 -0.29 -1.73
N ALA A 74 3.09 -0.92 -2.90
CA ALA A 74 3.91 -0.59 -4.07
C ALA A 74 3.70 0.86 -4.53
N GLY A 75 2.45 1.35 -4.53
CA GLY A 75 2.12 2.74 -4.84
C GLY A 75 2.75 3.73 -3.86
N VAL A 76 2.72 3.43 -2.57
CA VAL A 76 3.35 4.27 -1.53
C VAL A 76 4.87 4.29 -1.66
N GLY A 77 5.50 3.14 -1.90
CA GLY A 77 6.94 3.07 -2.18
C GLY A 77 7.33 3.82 -3.46
N GLY A 78 6.51 3.72 -4.51
CA GLY A 78 6.69 4.49 -5.75
C GLY A 78 6.56 6.00 -5.52
N GLN A 79 5.59 6.43 -4.72
CA GLN A 79 5.42 7.83 -4.32
C GLN A 79 6.60 8.35 -3.49
N ASP A 80 7.14 7.54 -2.59
CA ASP A 80 8.32 7.90 -1.79
C ASP A 80 9.55 8.12 -2.68
N SER A 81 9.83 7.17 -3.58
CA SER A 81 10.92 7.30 -4.54
C SER A 81 10.74 8.52 -5.45
N ALA A 82 9.52 8.74 -5.96
CA ALA A 82 9.24 9.89 -6.82
C ALA A 82 9.41 11.22 -6.06
N PHE A 83 9.01 11.28 -4.79
CA PHE A 83 9.20 12.46 -3.96
C PHE A 83 10.68 12.73 -3.66
N ALA A 84 11.44 11.71 -3.26
CA ALA A 84 12.87 11.83 -3.01
C ALA A 84 13.64 12.28 -4.26
N GLN A 85 13.33 11.69 -5.41
CA GLN A 85 13.90 12.10 -6.70
C GLN A 85 13.49 13.53 -7.06
N GLY A 86 12.23 13.91 -6.84
CA GLY A 86 11.75 15.26 -7.10
C GLY A 86 12.46 16.33 -6.26
N VAL A 87 12.71 16.05 -4.98
CA VAL A 87 13.48 16.94 -4.10
C VAL A 87 14.94 17.07 -4.56
N ALA A 88 15.58 15.95 -4.90
CA ALA A 88 16.94 15.94 -5.43
C ALA A 88 17.03 16.76 -6.73
N GLN A 89 16.11 16.56 -7.66
CA GLN A 89 16.04 17.32 -8.92
C GLN A 89 15.76 18.81 -8.70
N GLN A 90 14.90 19.16 -7.74
CA GLN A 90 14.68 20.57 -7.37
C GLN A 90 15.94 21.21 -6.80
N TYR A 91 16.68 20.49 -5.95
CA TYR A 91 17.93 20.99 -5.39
C TYR A 91 18.99 21.20 -6.47
N GLU A 92 19.10 20.26 -7.40
CA GLU A 92 20.04 20.32 -8.53
C GLU A 92 19.70 21.47 -9.48
N GLN A 93 18.43 21.60 -9.86
CA GLN A 93 17.94 22.74 -10.65
C GLN A 93 18.16 24.06 -9.93
N THR A 94 17.86 24.14 -8.63
CA THR A 94 18.04 25.37 -7.85
C THR A 94 19.52 25.72 -7.73
N SER A 95 20.40 24.74 -7.53
CA SER A 95 21.86 24.93 -7.48
C SER A 95 22.42 25.38 -8.83
N ALA A 96 21.96 24.77 -9.93
CA ALA A 96 22.33 25.17 -11.28
C ALA A 96 21.84 26.58 -11.61
N LEU A 97 20.59 26.92 -11.24
CA LEU A 97 20.03 28.26 -11.42
C LEU A 97 20.78 29.29 -10.58
N MET A 98 21.14 28.98 -9.33
CA MET A 98 21.98 29.85 -8.48
C MET A 98 23.39 30.02 -9.05
N GLY A 99 23.99 28.98 -9.61
CA GLY A 99 25.29 29.07 -10.29
C GLY A 99 25.23 29.88 -11.59
N SER A 100 24.09 29.86 -12.28
CA SER A 100 23.85 30.66 -13.50
C SER A 100 23.34 32.07 -13.22
N ALA A 101 22.81 32.33 -12.02
CA ALA A 101 22.36 33.63 -11.58
C ALA A 101 23.59 34.53 -11.49
N ASN A 102 23.66 35.48 -12.43
CA ASN A 102 24.84 36.27 -12.71
C ASN A 102 25.11 37.29 -11.59
N PHE A 103 25.69 36.84 -10.48
CA PHE A 103 26.14 37.70 -9.38
C PHE A 103 27.26 38.67 -9.81
N ASP A 104 27.93 38.39 -10.93
CA ASP A 104 29.03 39.20 -11.47
C ASP A 104 28.53 40.51 -12.11
N ALA A 105 27.41 40.47 -12.85
CA ALA A 105 26.83 41.67 -13.46
C ALA A 105 26.30 42.69 -12.44
N ALA A 106 25.83 42.23 -11.27
CA ALA A 106 25.35 43.10 -10.19
C ALA A 106 26.50 43.79 -9.44
N ARG A 107 27.69 43.18 -9.37
CA ARG A 107 28.85 43.72 -8.64
C ARG A 107 29.61 44.78 -9.43
N PHE A 108 29.65 44.68 -10.76
CA PHE A 108 30.33 45.65 -11.62
C PHE A 108 29.51 46.92 -11.94
N SER A 109 28.18 46.82 -11.98
CA SER A 109 27.31 47.98 -12.24
C SER A 109 27.37 49.07 -11.14
N GLY A 110 27.75 48.69 -9.90
CA GLY A 110 27.88 49.63 -8.78
C GLY A 110 29.20 50.41 -8.72
N VAL A 111 30.21 50.11 -9.55
CA VAL A 111 31.56 50.69 -9.42
C VAL A 111 32.01 51.54 -10.63
N THR A 112 31.19 51.70 -11.68
CA THR A 112 31.57 52.46 -12.90
C THR A 112 30.84 53.81 -13.03
N GLY A 113 30.57 54.49 -11.93
CA GLY A 113 29.93 55.81 -11.93
C GLY A 113 30.41 56.72 -10.82
N ALA A 114 31.70 57.06 -10.81
CA ALA A 114 32.28 58.17 -10.06
C ALA A 114 33.36 58.85 -10.92
#